data_AF-A0A965PCF4-F1
#
_entry.id   AF-A0A965PCF4-F1
#
_cell.length_a   1.000
_cell.length_b   1.000
_cell.length_c   1.000
_cell.angle_alpha   90.00
_cell.angle_beta   90.00
_cell.angle_gamma   90.00
#
_symmetry.space_group_name_H-M   'P 1'
#
loop_
_entity.id
_entity.type
_entity.pdbx_description
1 polymer ?
#
loop_
_entity_poly.entity_id
_entity_poly.type
_entity_poly.pdbx_seq_one_letter_code
_entity_poly.pdbx_strand_id
1 'polypeptide(L)'
;MHDAVCCDVADLGIVETTWQGETKSQHKVRLVWQLGTKMEDGRPYSIGRRYGLTLHEKSSLAKDLKSWFGKPPPDNFDLEKLIGQNCQIVVTHNERDGTTYANVQSVLKPGKTKLKVDPDFVRFKDREPKPAVAVAATRVGDQHGDGNNVPF
;
A
#
# COMPACT_ATOMS: atom_id res chain seq x y z
N MET A 1 -11.50 10.78 0.44
CA MET A 1 -10.17 11.30 0.01
C MET A 1 -9.51 11.88 1.25
N HIS A 2 -8.24 11.54 1.48
CA HIS A 2 -7.56 11.85 2.74
C HIS A 2 -6.16 12.41 2.48
N ASP A 3 -5.77 13.44 3.23
CA ASP A 3 -4.37 13.87 3.30
C ASP A 3 -3.54 12.76 3.96
N ALA A 4 -2.38 12.47 3.39
CA ALA A 4 -1.52 11.39 3.82
C ALA A 4 -0.03 11.73 3.68
N VAL A 5 0.81 10.97 4.38
CA VAL A 5 2.27 10.99 4.24
C VAL A 5 2.77 9.56 4.10
N CYS A 6 3.65 9.31 3.14
CA CYS A 6 4.25 7.99 3.01
C CYS A 6 5.23 7.75 4.15
N CYS A 7 4.99 6.69 4.91
CA CYS A 7 5.78 6.33 6.06
C CYS A 7 6.68 5.11 5.79
N ASP A 8 6.37 4.32 4.77
CA ASP A 8 7.18 3.15 4.45
C ASP A 8 7.12 2.73 2.98
N VAL A 9 8.23 2.12 2.57
CA VAL A 9 8.37 1.36 1.33
C VAL A 9 8.98 0.02 1.70
N ALA A 10 8.14 -1.01 1.64
CA ALA A 10 8.50 -2.37 1.98
C ALA A 10 8.65 -3.20 0.72
N ASP A 11 9.85 -3.69 0.46
CA ASP A 11 10.08 -4.69 -0.57
C ASP A 11 9.52 -6.04 -0.10
N LEU A 12 8.68 -6.68 -0.91
CA LEU A 12 8.07 -7.98 -0.59
C LEU A 12 8.75 -9.12 -1.36
N GLY A 13 9.80 -8.84 -2.15
CA GLY A 13 10.44 -9.82 -3.00
C GLY A 13 9.51 -10.40 -4.07
N ILE A 14 9.90 -11.57 -4.58
CA ILE A 14 9.13 -12.31 -5.58
C ILE A 14 7.96 -13.00 -4.89
N VAL A 15 6.75 -12.60 -5.27
CA VAL A 15 5.51 -13.20 -4.78
C VAL A 15 4.87 -14.00 -5.90
N GLU A 16 4.64 -15.28 -5.64
CA GLU A 16 3.92 -16.17 -6.53
C GLU A 16 2.41 -15.97 -6.34
N THR A 17 1.69 -15.78 -7.45
CA THR A 17 0.24 -15.67 -7.47
C THR A 17 -0.29 -16.64 -8.50
N THR A 18 -1.06 -17.64 -8.06
CA THR A 18 -1.73 -18.59 -8.95
C THR A 18 -3.11 -18.06 -9.30
N TRP A 19 -3.37 -17.84 -10.59
CA TRP A 19 -4.64 -17.40 -11.11
C TRP A 19 -5.09 -18.34 -12.24
N GLN A 20 -6.28 -18.95 -12.10
CA GLN A 20 -6.82 -19.90 -13.07
C GLN A 20 -5.85 -21.03 -13.47
N GLY A 21 -5.07 -21.55 -12.52
CA GLY A 21 -4.08 -22.61 -12.78
C GLY A 21 -2.74 -22.13 -13.33
N GLU A 22 -2.59 -20.85 -13.69
CA GLU A 22 -1.31 -20.25 -14.06
C GLU A 22 -0.64 -19.61 -12.83
N THR A 23 0.53 -20.10 -12.45
CA THR A 23 1.36 -19.46 -11.42
C THR A 23 2.23 -18.38 -12.06
N LYS A 24 2.03 -17.14 -11.63
CA LYS A 24 2.88 -16.00 -12.03
C LYS A 24 3.70 -15.54 -10.85
N SER A 25 5.01 -15.51 -11.04
CA SER A 25 5.96 -14.88 -10.13
C SER A 25 6.07 -13.40 -10.47
N GLN A 26 5.81 -12.51 -9.52
CA GLN A 26 6.00 -11.08 -9.71
C GLN A 26 6.70 -10.48 -8.49
N HIS A 27 7.74 -9.68 -8.74
CA HIS A 27 8.37 -8.88 -7.69
C HIS A 27 7.37 -7.83 -7.21
N LYS A 28 7.04 -7.82 -5.92
CA LYS A 28 6.08 -6.88 -5.33
C LYS A 28 6.73 -5.95 -4.32
N VAL A 29 6.23 -4.73 -4.27
CA VAL A 29 6.57 -3.71 -3.27
C VAL A 29 5.28 -3.22 -2.63
N ARG A 30 5.33 -2.85 -1.36
CA ARG A 30 4.22 -2.25 -0.62
C ARG A 30 4.57 -0.84 -0.20
N LEU A 31 3.75 0.11 -0.62
CA LEU A 31 3.81 1.48 -0.12
C LEU A 31 2.83 1.60 1.05
N VAL A 32 3.24 2.27 2.13
CA VAL A 32 2.42 2.53 3.31
C VAL A 32 2.35 4.02 3.57
N TRP A 33 1.15 4.50 3.87
CA TRP A 33 0.86 5.89 4.17
C TRP A 33 0.13 6.01 5.50
N GLN A 34 0.47 7.06 6.24
CA GLN A 34 -0.27 7.53 7.40
C GLN A 34 -1.21 8.64 6.99
N LEU A 35 -2.46 8.55 7.43
CA LEU A 35 -3.49 9.54 7.20
C LEU A 35 -3.42 10.67 8.22
N GLY A 36 -3.88 11.86 7.82
CA GLY A 36 -4.09 12.98 8.74
C GLY A 36 -5.23 12.72 9.73
N THR A 37 -6.12 11.78 9.40
CA THR A 37 -7.16 11.30 10.31
C THR A 37 -6.53 10.42 11.39
N LYS A 38 -6.89 10.70 12.64
CA LYS A 38 -6.42 9.96 13.82
C LYS A 38 -7.47 8.97 14.30
N MET A 39 -7.00 7.86 14.86
CA MET A 39 -7.78 6.91 15.64
C MET A 39 -8.18 7.53 16.98
N GLU A 40 -9.09 6.88 17.72
CA GLU A 40 -9.48 7.28 19.07
C GLU A 40 -8.28 7.32 20.04
N ASP A 41 -7.29 6.45 19.85
CA ASP A 41 -6.02 6.42 20.61
C ASP A 41 -5.05 7.56 20.23
N GLY A 42 -5.43 8.45 19.29
CA GLY A 42 -4.62 9.59 18.85
C GLY A 42 -3.54 9.25 17.80
N ARG A 43 -3.33 7.98 17.48
CA ARG A 43 -2.42 7.50 16.42
C ARG A 43 -3.02 7.74 15.02
N PRO A 44 -2.20 8.04 13.99
CA PRO A 44 -2.72 8.16 12.63
C PRO A 44 -3.15 6.81 12.05
N TYR A 45 -4.22 6.80 11.27
CA TYR A 45 -4.57 5.60 10.48
C TYR A 45 -3.47 5.28 9.48
N SER A 46 -3.11 4.01 9.36
CA SER A 46 -2.12 3.55 8.38
C SER A 46 -2.80 2.68 7.33
N ILE A 47 -2.58 3.00 6.05
CA ILE A 47 -3.09 2.23 4.92
C ILE A 47 -1.95 1.98 3.94
N GLY A 48 -1.93 0.81 3.32
CA GLY A 48 -0.93 0.48 2.32
C GLY A 48 -1.56 -0.05 1.05
N ARG A 49 -0.77 -0.11 -0.02
CA ARG A 49 -1.12 -0.77 -1.28
C ARG A 49 0.07 -1.53 -1.81
N ARG A 50 -0.18 -2.73 -2.31
CA ARG A 50 0.82 -3.57 -2.98
C ARG A 50 0.86 -3.24 -4.46
N TYR A 51 2.07 -3.23 -5.01
CA TYR A 51 2.36 -2.96 -6.41
C TYR A 51 3.32 -4.01 -6.94
N GLY A 52 3.30 -4.24 -8.26
CA GLY A 52 4.45 -4.83 -8.92
C GLY A 52 5.61 -3.83 -8.95
N LEU A 53 6.83 -4.29 -8.69
CA LEU A 53 8.05 -3.49 -8.84
C LEU A 53 8.37 -3.32 -10.33
N THR A 54 7.57 -2.51 -11.01
CA THR A 54 7.74 -2.15 -12.41
C THR A 54 7.34 -0.69 -12.59
N LEU A 55 8.18 0.06 -13.30
CA LEU A 55 7.96 1.48 -13.60
C LEU A 55 7.48 1.70 -15.05
N HIS A 56 7.09 0.62 -15.73
CA HIS A 56 6.51 0.70 -17.07
C HIS A 56 5.22 1.54 -17.05
N GLU A 57 4.97 2.36 -18.08
CA GLU A 57 3.86 3.33 -18.14
C GLU A 57 2.46 2.74 -17.84
N LYS A 58 2.27 1.45 -18.14
CA LYS A 58 1.00 0.73 -17.93
C LYS A 58 0.83 0.22 -16.50
N SER A 59 1.90 0.16 -15.71
CA SER A 59 1.88 -0.33 -14.35
C SER A 59 1.09 0.59 -13.41
N SER A 60 0.46 0.01 -12.41
CA SER A 60 -0.24 0.79 -11.37
C SER A 60 0.72 1.69 -10.59
N LEU A 61 1.96 1.23 -10.36
CA LEU A 61 2.98 2.00 -9.65
C LEU A 61 3.38 3.26 -10.45
N ALA A 62 3.70 3.12 -11.74
CA ALA A 62 4.05 4.29 -12.56
C ALA A 62 2.89 5.28 -12.71
N LYS A 63 1.64 4.78 -12.82
CA LYS A 63 0.43 5.62 -12.87
C LYS A 63 0.24 6.42 -11.58
N ASP A 64 0.34 5.77 -10.42
CA ASP A 64 0.21 6.44 -9.12
C ASP A 64 1.36 7.42 -8.88
N LEU A 65 2.61 7.07 -9.23
CA LEU A 65 3.75 7.98 -9.14
C LEU A 65 3.61 9.20 -10.06
N LYS A 66 3.12 9.00 -11.30
CA LYS A 66 2.86 10.10 -12.24
C LYS A 66 1.77 11.02 -11.71
N SER A 67 0.71 10.47 -11.15
CA SER A 67 -0.39 11.24 -10.55
C SER A 67 0.09 12.02 -9.32
N TRP A 68 0.90 11.39 -8.48
CA TRP A 68 1.46 11.98 -7.26
C TRP A 68 2.46 13.10 -7.53
N PHE A 69 3.46 12.88 -8.40
CA PHE A 69 4.50 13.86 -8.68
C PHE A 69 4.20 14.77 -9.89
N GLY A 70 3.12 14.50 -10.61
CA GLY A 70 2.74 15.24 -11.82
C GLY A 70 3.61 14.95 -13.05
N LYS A 71 4.59 14.05 -12.95
CA LYS A 71 5.48 13.63 -14.04
C LYS A 71 5.81 12.15 -13.89
N PRO A 72 6.03 11.41 -14.99
CA PRO A 72 6.42 10.01 -14.90
C PRO A 72 7.72 9.85 -14.11
N PRO A 73 7.85 8.80 -13.29
CA PRO A 73 9.12 8.49 -12.62
C PRO A 73 10.17 8.08 -13.68
N PRO A 74 11.46 8.37 -13.45
CA PRO A 74 12.53 7.78 -14.26
C PRO A 74 12.59 6.26 -14.07
N ASP A 75 13.14 5.53 -15.04
CA ASP A 75 13.21 4.05 -15.02
C ASP A 75 13.94 3.47 -13.81
N ASN A 76 14.88 4.24 -13.22
CA ASN A 76 15.63 3.84 -12.04
C ASN A 76 15.24 4.68 -10.81
N PHE A 77 13.95 5.02 -10.69
CA PHE A 77 13.45 5.81 -9.57
C PHE A 77 13.59 5.04 -8.26
N ASP A 78 14.30 5.65 -7.32
CA ASP A 78 14.44 5.13 -5.96
C ASP A 78 13.16 5.37 -5.15
N LEU A 79 12.44 4.29 -4.84
CA LEU A 79 11.20 4.34 -4.09
C LEU A 79 11.41 4.79 -2.64
N GLU A 80 12.61 4.68 -2.05
CA GLU A 80 12.85 5.16 -0.68
C GLU A 80 12.68 6.69 -0.57
N LYS A 81 12.81 7.42 -1.69
CA LYS A 81 12.55 8.87 -1.76
C LYS A 81 11.09 9.24 -1.55
N LEU A 82 10.18 8.27 -1.59
CA LEU A 82 8.77 8.47 -1.28
C LEU A 82 8.52 8.69 0.21
N ILE A 83 9.42 8.19 1.07
CA ILE A 83 9.25 8.27 2.52
C ILE A 83 9.31 9.73 2.96
N GLY A 84 8.35 10.13 3.78
CA GLY A 84 8.15 11.51 4.21
C GLY A 84 7.42 12.39 3.19
N GLN A 85 7.13 11.90 1.97
CA GLN A 85 6.40 12.70 0.99
C GLN A 85 4.90 12.69 1.26
N ASN A 86 4.32 13.89 1.20
CA ASN A 86 2.89 14.08 1.34
C ASN A 86 2.16 13.76 0.03
N CYS A 87 0.96 13.23 0.16
CA CYS A 87 0.04 12.95 -0.93
C CYS A 87 -1.40 13.10 -0.46
N GLN A 88 -2.33 13.07 -1.40
CA GLN A 88 -3.72 12.80 -1.08
C GLN A 88 -4.08 11.42 -1.63
N ILE A 89 -4.68 10.58 -0.79
CA ILE A 89 -5.10 9.25 -1.21
C ILE A 89 -6.61 9.21 -1.40
N VAL A 90 -7.03 8.59 -2.49
CA VAL A 90 -8.42 8.24 -2.73
C VAL A 90 -8.61 6.82 -2.21
N VAL A 91 -9.48 6.67 -1.22
CA VAL A 91 -9.79 5.39 -0.58
C VAL A 91 -11.16 4.94 -1.05
N THR A 92 -11.26 3.65 -1.40
CA THR A 92 -12.52 2.98 -1.72
C THR A 92 -12.77 1.89 -0.68
N HIS A 93 -14.01 1.80 -0.21
CA HIS A 93 -14.45 0.75 0.69
C HIS A 93 -15.06 -0.39 -0.11
N ASN A 94 -14.50 -1.58 0.02
CA ASN A 94 -15.03 -2.80 -0.60
C ASN A 94 -15.54 -3.71 0.52
N GLU A 95 -16.77 -4.19 0.39
CA GLU A 95 -17.31 -5.21 1.30
C GLU A 95 -16.94 -6.60 0.78
N ARG A 96 -16.41 -7.45 1.65
CA ARG A 96 -16.13 -8.86 1.36
C ARG A 96 -16.43 -9.68 2.60
N ASP A 97 -17.26 -10.71 2.44
CA ASP A 97 -17.67 -11.60 3.54
C ASP A 97 -18.23 -10.83 4.76
N GLY A 98 -19.03 -9.78 4.51
CA GLY A 98 -19.61 -8.93 5.56
C GLY A 98 -18.62 -8.00 6.28
N THR A 99 -17.35 -7.96 5.86
CA THR A 99 -16.33 -7.06 6.39
C THR A 99 -16.04 -5.96 5.37
N THR A 100 -16.06 -4.70 5.82
CA THR A 100 -15.68 -3.55 4.98
C THR A 100 -14.17 -3.35 5.02
N TYR A 101 -13.55 -3.24 3.85
CA TYR A 101 -12.12 -3.05 3.69
C TYR A 101 -11.77 -1.77 2.95
N ALA A 102 -10.87 -0.98 3.52
CA ALA A 102 -10.35 0.22 2.90
C ALA A 102 -9.19 -0.10 1.96
N ASN A 103 -9.36 0.24 0.69
CA ASN A 103 -8.36 0.06 -0.35
C ASN A 103 -7.97 1.41 -0.97
N VAL A 104 -6.68 1.59 -1.25
CA VAL A 104 -6.20 2.78 -1.97
C VAL A 104 -6.55 2.63 -3.45
N GLN A 105 -7.41 3.50 -3.96
CA GLN A 105 -7.79 3.56 -5.36
C GLN A 105 -6.69 4.26 -6.19
N SER A 106 -6.28 5.45 -5.73
CA SER A 106 -5.36 6.33 -6.45
C SER A 106 -4.57 7.21 -5.49
N VAL A 107 -3.36 7.60 -5.90
CA VAL A 107 -2.50 8.56 -5.18
C VAL A 107 -2.41 9.87 -5.97
N LEU A 108 -2.69 10.99 -5.32
CA LEU A 108 -2.73 12.33 -5.90
C LEU A 108 -1.67 13.24 -5.27
N LYS A 109 -1.42 14.38 -5.94
CA LYS A 109 -0.59 15.47 -5.41
C LYS A 109 -1.02 15.87 -3.99
N PRO A 110 -0.08 16.28 -3.13
CA PRO A 110 -0.42 16.76 -1.78
C PRO A 110 -1.34 17.98 -1.84
N GLY A 111 -2.27 18.05 -0.88
CA GLY A 111 -3.06 19.24 -0.61
C GLY A 111 -2.25 20.30 0.15
N LYS A 112 -2.95 21.21 0.82
CA LYS A 112 -2.33 22.26 1.64
C LYS A 112 -1.79 21.71 2.97
N THR A 113 -2.32 20.59 3.44
CA THR A 113 -1.95 19.97 4.71
C THR A 113 -0.61 19.25 4.60
N LYS A 114 0.36 19.66 5.42
CA LYS A 114 1.63 18.93 5.59
C LYS A 114 1.55 18.04 6.81
N LEU A 115 1.56 16.73 6.58
CA LEU A 115 1.64 15.71 7.61
C LEU A 115 3.08 15.26 7.80
N LYS A 116 3.46 14.93 9.03
CA LYS A 116 4.72 14.28 9.35
C LYS A 116 4.46 12.82 9.66
N VAL A 117 5.41 11.97 9.27
CA VAL A 117 5.39 10.56 9.71
C VAL A 117 5.53 10.56 11.23
N ASP A 118 4.69 9.75 11.87
CA ASP A 118 4.73 9.54 13.31
C ASP A 118 6.10 8.97 13.72
N PRO A 119 6.79 9.54 14.72
CA PRO A 119 8.14 9.12 15.09
C PRO A 119 8.19 7.70 15.66
N ASP A 120 7.08 7.20 16.22
CA ASP A 120 6.95 5.83 16.74
C ASP A 120 6.60 4.83 15.63
N PHE A 121 6.51 5.26 14.37
CA PHE A 121 6.24 4.36 13.26
C PHE A 121 7.45 3.47 12.95
N VAL A 122 7.33 2.18 13.30
CA VAL A 122 8.31 1.16 12.93
C VAL A 122 8.10 0.74 11.47
N ARG A 123 9.12 0.95 10.63
CA ARG A 123 9.14 0.52 9.23
C ARG A 123 9.19 -1.00 9.11
N PHE A 124 8.72 -1.54 8.00
CA PHE A 124 8.72 -2.97 7.74
C PHE A 124 10.11 -3.60 7.83
N LYS A 125 11.15 -2.89 7.38
CA LYS A 125 12.56 -3.33 7.45
C LYS A 125 13.06 -3.48 8.90
N ASP A 126 12.53 -2.68 9.82
CA ASP A 126 12.94 -2.59 11.23
C ASP A 126 12.00 -3.37 12.19
N ARG A 127 10.91 -3.94 11.66
CA ARG A 127 10.03 -4.81 12.45
C ARG A 127 10.70 -6.17 12.62
N GLU A 128 10.90 -6.59 13.87
CA GLU A 128 11.11 -8.02 14.16
C GLU A 128 10.00 -8.84 13.48
N PRO A 129 10.31 -10.01 12.91
CA PRO A 129 9.32 -10.84 12.25
C PRO A 129 8.27 -11.22 13.29
N LYS A 130 7.12 -10.54 13.24
CA LYS A 130 5.96 -10.93 14.04
C LYS A 130 5.73 -12.41 13.71
N PRO A 131 5.71 -13.33 14.69
CA PRO A 131 5.44 -14.74 14.42
C PRO A 131 4.17 -14.75 13.59
N ALA A 132 4.27 -15.33 12.39
CA ALA A 132 3.15 -15.43 11.48
C ALA A 132 2.00 -16.02 12.29
N VAL A 133 0.98 -15.21 12.58
CA VAL A 133 -0.30 -15.75 13.00
C VAL A 133 -0.72 -16.57 11.80
N ALA A 134 -0.54 -17.88 11.92
CA ALA A 134 -0.99 -18.86 10.96
C ALA A 134 -2.50 -18.66 10.86
N VAL A 135 -2.93 -17.85 9.92
CA VAL A 135 -4.30 -17.85 9.43
C VAL A 135 -4.46 -19.23 8.82
N ALA A 136 -5.05 -20.13 9.60
CA ALA A 136 -5.26 -21.50 9.24
C ALA A 136 -5.87 -21.54 7.85
N ALA A 137 -5.16 -22.20 6.92
CA ALA A 137 -5.63 -22.42 5.57
C ALA A 137 -6.80 -23.41 5.62
N THR A 138 -8.00 -22.90 5.91
CA THR A 138 -9.23 -23.62 5.60
C THR A 138 -9.49 -23.42 4.12
N ARG A 139 -9.15 -24.46 3.35
CA ARG A 139 -9.53 -24.61 1.94
C ARG A 139 -11.05 -24.43 1.84
N VAL A 140 -11.53 -23.56 0.94
CA VAL A 140 -12.66 -23.77 0.00
C VAL A 140 -12.80 -22.51 -0.87
N GLY A 141 -12.76 -22.72 -2.19
CA GLY A 141 -13.52 -21.93 -3.18
C GLY A 141 -12.96 -20.58 -3.60
N ASP A 142 -12.62 -20.47 -4.89
CA ASP A 142 -12.62 -19.28 -5.74
C ASP A 142 -12.81 -17.92 -5.05
N GLN A 143 -11.71 -17.23 -4.74
CA GLN A 143 -11.78 -15.81 -4.36
C GLN A 143 -10.64 -15.00 -5.00
N HIS A 144 -11.02 -14.25 -6.03
CA HIS A 144 -10.32 -13.06 -6.47
C HIS A 144 -10.14 -12.11 -5.29
N GLY A 145 -8.90 -11.83 -4.92
CA GLY A 145 -8.60 -10.91 -3.83
C GLY A 145 -7.14 -10.54 -3.85
N ASP A 146 -6.82 -9.46 -4.57
CA ASP A 146 -5.54 -8.77 -4.41
C ASP A 146 -5.42 -8.43 -2.92
N GLY A 147 -4.61 -9.21 -2.20
CA GLY A 147 -4.56 -9.22 -0.75
C GLY A 147 -4.03 -7.91 -0.21
N ASN A 148 -4.92 -6.95 -0.01
CA ASN A 148 -4.64 -5.66 0.59
C ASN A 148 -5.72 -5.29 1.61
N ASN A 149 -6.17 -6.28 2.38
CA ASN A 149 -7.17 -6.11 3.43
C ASN A 149 -6.48 -5.72 4.73
N VAL A 150 -6.38 -4.42 4.97
CA VAL A 150 -6.30 -3.88 6.33
C VAL A 150 -7.75 -3.71 6.79
N PRO A 151 -8.21 -4.43 7.83
CA PRO A 151 -9.54 -4.22 8.37
C PRO A 151 -9.64 -2.78 8.91
N PHE A 152 -10.79 -2.15 8.66
CA PHE A 152 -11.14 -0.86 9.24
C PHE A 152 -11.75 -1.07 10.63
#